data_AF-A0A6L9EYH8-F1
#
_entry.id   AF-A0A6L9EYH8-F1
#
_cell.length_a   1.000
_cell.length_b   1.000
_cell.length_c   1.000
_cell.angle_alpha   90.00
_cell.angle_beta   90.00
_cell.angle_gamma   90.00
#
_symmetry.space_group_name_H-M   'P 1'
#
loop_
_entity.id
_entity.type
_entity.pdbx_description
1 polymer ?
#
loop_
_entity_poly.entity_id
_entity_poly.type
_entity_poly.pdbx_seq_one_letter_code
_entity_poly.pdbx_strand_id
1 'polypeptide(L)'
;MKILKKITLLINPLFLLTVVMVIFPALLNAQKEAGYSSSNRIFLEHEMAGKIDSLRASFGQHIHMENKEFELPLLIALSHYPSLKDTKIKIVYKNTKIPLSARPALGNLFRSKANRIYKLIVDRKSLHVRGQSLNAQVGVFAHELGHLLFYKEKSNFGIAGFGVNYILSKKYRNKDERIRDKLVIEHGLGWQLYHFLSLYTHPWEMLPLIEANDYKEQELFAFLKEKNDLMSKGLFEEAIKSYTQYLQNHPHHEKLLAVELYTSTLFHATDLSRKKEDEQVEDLAERVIAFAQSATELFPSSPFAYHLLARIYFSQENSEKFNEMLIKAKEINSGDRASTVYLKYLADSEGIL
;
A
#
# COMPACT_ATOMS: atom_id res chain seq x y z
N MET A 1 -16.11 -61.24 -13.15
CA MET A 1 -15.93 -60.12 -14.11
C MET A 1 -17.26 -59.61 -14.73
N LYS A 2 -18.37 -59.52 -13.97
CA LYS A 2 -19.67 -59.01 -14.46
C LYS A 2 -20.36 -57.99 -13.52
N ILE A 3 -19.71 -57.58 -12.43
CA ILE A 3 -20.25 -56.57 -11.49
C ILE A 3 -19.58 -55.20 -11.68
N LEU A 4 -18.38 -55.10 -12.27
CA LEU A 4 -17.69 -53.83 -12.52
C LEU A 4 -18.12 -53.07 -13.79
N LYS A 5 -19.00 -53.60 -14.63
CA LYS A 5 -19.47 -52.94 -15.87
C LYS A 5 -20.81 -52.21 -15.76
N LYS A 6 -21.43 -52.16 -14.56
CA LYS A 6 -22.71 -51.46 -14.34
C LYS A 6 -22.62 -50.13 -13.59
N ILE A 7 -21.42 -49.69 -13.19
CA ILE A 7 -21.22 -48.38 -12.54
C ILE A 7 -20.80 -47.29 -13.54
N THR A 8 -20.60 -47.63 -14.81
CA THR A 8 -20.13 -46.68 -15.84
C THR A 8 -21.24 -46.00 -16.65
N LEU A 9 -22.52 -46.12 -16.26
CA LEU A 9 -23.61 -45.46 -17.00
C LEU A 9 -24.75 -45.11 -16.05
N LEU A 10 -24.62 -43.96 -15.38
CA LEU A 10 -25.72 -43.05 -15.04
C LEU A 10 -25.22 -41.76 -14.36
N ILE A 11 -24.04 -41.26 -14.74
CA ILE A 11 -23.79 -39.82 -14.60
C ILE A 11 -24.27 -39.22 -15.91
N ASN A 12 -25.55 -38.87 -15.94
CA ASN A 12 -26.18 -38.18 -17.07
C ASN A 12 -25.27 -36.99 -17.46
N PRO A 13 -24.84 -36.84 -18.73
CA PRO A 13 -24.01 -35.71 -19.13
C PRO A 13 -24.67 -34.36 -18.79
N LEU A 14 -26.01 -34.32 -18.71
CA LEU A 14 -26.76 -33.16 -18.24
C LEU A 14 -26.55 -32.87 -16.73
N PHE A 15 -26.34 -33.90 -15.92
CA PHE A 15 -26.04 -33.81 -14.48
C PHE A 15 -24.59 -33.36 -14.22
N LEU A 16 -23.63 -33.87 -15.02
CA LEU A 16 -22.25 -33.40 -14.97
C LEU A 16 -22.15 -31.93 -15.43
N LEU A 17 -22.92 -31.55 -16.46
CA LEU A 17 -23.00 -30.17 -16.96
C LEU A 17 -23.66 -29.22 -15.95
N THR A 18 -24.70 -29.64 -15.22
CA THR A 18 -25.33 -28.84 -14.16
C THR A 18 -24.44 -28.73 -12.92
N VAL A 19 -23.71 -29.78 -12.54
CA VAL A 19 -22.68 -29.69 -11.49
C VAL A 19 -21.58 -28.71 -11.90
N VAL A 20 -21.09 -28.76 -13.14
CA VAL A 20 -20.08 -27.79 -13.63
C VAL A 20 -20.65 -26.38 -13.82
N MET A 21 -21.91 -26.21 -14.21
CA MET A 21 -22.50 -24.87 -14.42
C MET A 21 -23.08 -24.22 -13.16
N VAL A 22 -23.43 -25.00 -12.14
CA VAL A 22 -24.01 -24.47 -10.89
C VAL A 22 -23.00 -24.53 -9.76
N ILE A 23 -22.33 -25.68 -9.59
CA ILE A 23 -21.39 -25.87 -8.47
C ILE A 23 -20.05 -25.20 -8.77
N PHE A 24 -19.56 -25.14 -10.02
CA PHE A 24 -18.30 -24.46 -10.32
C PHE A 24 -18.40 -22.93 -10.18
N PRO A 25 -19.45 -22.23 -10.67
CA PRO A 25 -19.65 -20.82 -10.39
C PRO A 25 -20.00 -20.56 -8.93
N ALA A 26 -20.72 -21.46 -8.25
CA ALA A 26 -20.94 -21.36 -6.81
C ALA A 26 -19.66 -21.62 -6.00
N LEU A 27 -18.71 -22.45 -6.46
CA LEU A 27 -17.40 -22.62 -5.84
C LEU A 27 -16.47 -21.44 -6.13
N LEU A 28 -16.53 -20.86 -7.34
CA LEU A 28 -15.83 -19.62 -7.69
C LEU A 28 -16.41 -18.42 -6.91
N ASN A 29 -17.73 -18.37 -6.75
CA ASN A 29 -18.40 -17.36 -5.94
C ASN A 29 -18.17 -17.60 -4.45
N ALA A 30 -18.17 -18.85 -3.98
CA ALA A 30 -17.81 -19.18 -2.60
C ALA A 30 -16.30 -18.97 -2.34
N GLN A 31 -15.42 -19.09 -3.33
CA GLN A 31 -14.01 -18.67 -3.21
C GLN A 31 -13.87 -17.14 -3.23
N LYS A 32 -14.73 -16.42 -3.97
CA LYS A 32 -14.86 -14.95 -3.88
C LYS A 32 -15.46 -14.50 -2.54
N GLU A 33 -16.43 -15.23 -1.98
CA GLU A 33 -17.12 -14.91 -0.74
C GLU A 33 -16.35 -15.37 0.51
N ALA A 34 -15.64 -16.50 0.44
CA ALA A 34 -14.80 -17.03 1.53
C ALA A 34 -13.34 -16.57 1.47
N GLY A 35 -13.00 -15.74 0.50
CA GLY A 35 -11.63 -15.29 0.27
C GLY A 35 -11.59 -13.87 -0.25
N TYR A 36 -12.19 -12.92 0.48
CA TYR A 36 -11.69 -11.55 0.71
C TYR A 36 -12.71 -10.86 1.61
N SER A 37 -12.51 -10.98 2.92
CA SER A 37 -13.16 -10.07 3.85
C SER A 37 -12.61 -8.67 3.54
N SER A 38 -13.50 -7.78 3.09
CA SER A 38 -13.31 -6.34 2.91
C SER A 38 -12.94 -5.58 4.21
N SER A 39 -12.38 -6.26 5.21
CA SER A 39 -12.46 -5.81 6.59
C SER A 39 -11.47 -4.72 6.99
N ASN A 40 -10.41 -4.40 6.24
CA ASN A 40 -9.50 -3.33 6.65
C ASN A 40 -9.02 -2.47 5.48
N ARG A 41 -9.87 -1.50 5.08
CA ARG A 41 -9.45 -0.38 4.22
C ARG A 41 -8.26 0.38 4.82
N ILE A 42 -8.16 0.35 6.14
CA ILE A 42 -7.03 0.87 6.91
C ILE A 42 -6.62 -0.16 7.95
N PHE A 43 -5.31 -0.38 8.05
CA PHE A 43 -4.67 -0.99 9.20
C PHE A 43 -4.31 0.08 10.22
N LEU A 44 -4.80 -0.06 11.44
CA LEU A 44 -4.44 0.79 12.57
C LEU A 44 -3.23 0.21 13.30
N GLU A 45 -2.24 1.05 13.57
CA GLU A 45 -0.96 0.60 14.12
C GLU A 45 -1.09 -0.11 15.47
N HIS A 46 -1.87 0.45 16.40
CA HIS A 46 -2.07 -0.16 17.72
C HIS A 46 -2.76 -1.52 17.64
N GLU A 47 -3.76 -1.68 16.77
CA GLU A 47 -4.47 -2.95 16.58
C GLU A 47 -3.57 -4.01 15.97
N MET A 48 -2.78 -3.64 14.96
CA MET A 48 -1.90 -4.58 14.27
C MET A 48 -0.66 -4.91 15.09
N ALA A 49 -0.14 -3.96 15.87
CA ALA A 49 0.92 -4.22 16.84
C ALA A 49 0.48 -5.26 17.87
N GLY A 50 -0.78 -5.21 18.35
CA GLY A 50 -1.34 -6.24 19.22
C GLY A 50 -1.43 -7.65 18.60
N LYS A 51 -1.35 -7.76 17.27
CA LYS A 51 -1.40 -9.03 16.52
C LYS A 51 -0.03 -9.53 16.08
N ILE A 52 1.06 -8.81 16.39
CA ILE A 52 2.39 -9.09 15.84
C ILE A 52 2.90 -10.50 16.15
N ASP A 53 2.64 -11.02 17.34
CA ASP A 53 3.13 -12.34 17.74
C ASP A 53 2.44 -13.47 16.96
N SER A 54 1.13 -13.34 16.72
CA SER A 54 0.37 -14.28 15.89
C SER A 54 0.81 -14.24 14.42
N LEU A 55 1.04 -13.03 13.90
CA LEU A 55 1.58 -12.83 12.56
C LEU A 55 2.98 -13.43 12.43
N ARG A 56 3.86 -13.22 13.42
CA ARG A 56 5.22 -13.78 13.43
C ARG A 56 5.20 -15.30 13.50
N ALA A 57 4.34 -15.89 14.33
CA ALA A 57 4.17 -17.33 14.41
C ALA A 57 3.75 -17.92 13.05
N SER A 58 2.83 -17.24 12.35
CA SER A 58 2.25 -17.72 11.09
C SER A 58 3.11 -17.48 9.84
N PHE A 59 3.81 -16.34 9.76
CA PHE A 59 4.49 -15.87 8.54
C PHE A 59 5.96 -15.49 8.74
N GLY A 60 6.47 -15.48 9.97
CA GLY A 60 7.83 -15.02 10.29
C GLY A 60 8.94 -16.07 10.21
N GLN A 61 8.59 -17.36 10.17
CA GLN A 61 9.54 -18.48 10.35
C GLN A 61 10.71 -18.49 9.36
N HIS A 62 10.49 -18.00 8.13
CA HIS A 62 11.48 -18.00 7.06
C HIS A 62 12.01 -16.60 6.72
N ILE A 63 11.74 -15.62 7.59
CA ILE A 63 12.15 -14.24 7.41
C ILE A 63 13.39 -13.96 8.26
N HIS A 64 14.46 -13.53 7.62
CA HIS A 64 15.66 -13.06 8.29
C HIS A 64 15.77 -11.55 8.18
N MET A 65 15.85 -10.87 9.32
CA MET A 65 15.97 -9.41 9.39
C MET A 65 17.03 -9.02 10.43
N GLU A 66 17.87 -8.04 10.09
CA GLU A 66 18.92 -7.52 10.99
C GLU A 66 18.32 -6.63 12.10
N ASN A 67 17.18 -6.01 11.84
CA ASN A 67 16.40 -5.24 12.81
C ASN A 67 14.89 -5.48 12.56
N LYS A 68 14.05 -5.11 13.53
CA LYS A 68 12.59 -5.30 13.45
C LYS A 68 11.82 -4.10 12.91
N GLU A 69 12.51 -3.11 12.35
CA GLU A 69 11.90 -1.86 11.86
C GLU A 69 10.72 -2.16 10.94
N PHE A 70 10.91 -2.99 9.92
CA PHE A 70 9.85 -3.34 8.98
C PHE A 70 9.15 -4.67 9.26
N GLU A 71 9.27 -5.22 10.47
CA GLU A 71 8.69 -6.51 10.81
C GLU A 71 7.15 -6.48 10.68
N LEU A 72 6.50 -5.53 11.37
CA LEU A 72 5.03 -5.39 11.34
C LEU A 72 4.47 -5.22 9.92
N PRO A 73 4.85 -4.20 9.12
CA PRO A 73 4.29 -4.01 7.79
C PRO A 73 4.57 -5.19 6.85
N LEU A 74 5.75 -5.81 6.93
CA LEU A 74 6.08 -6.97 6.12
C LEU A 74 5.21 -8.18 6.47
N LEU A 75 5.00 -8.46 7.76
CA LEU A 75 4.20 -9.61 8.19
C LEU A 75 2.70 -9.43 7.88
N ILE A 76 2.19 -8.20 7.95
CA ILE A 76 0.83 -7.88 7.46
C ILE A 76 0.76 -8.13 5.96
N ALA A 77 1.71 -7.61 5.17
CA ALA A 77 1.71 -7.86 3.73
C ALA A 77 1.76 -9.37 3.43
N LEU A 78 2.68 -10.11 4.07
CA LEU A 78 2.82 -11.56 3.91
C LEU A 78 1.57 -12.36 4.30
N SER A 79 0.76 -11.89 5.25
CA SER A 79 -0.47 -12.61 5.61
C SER A 79 -1.49 -12.66 4.47
N HIS A 80 -1.35 -11.77 3.49
CA HIS A 80 -2.14 -11.77 2.25
C HIS A 80 -1.52 -12.62 1.13
N TYR A 81 -0.25 -13.04 1.26
CA TYR A 81 0.45 -13.92 0.31
C TYR A 81 0.77 -15.29 0.94
N PRO A 82 -0.22 -16.14 1.26
CA PRO A 82 0.01 -17.43 1.92
C PRO A 82 0.94 -18.36 1.12
N SER A 83 0.96 -18.22 -0.21
CA SER A 83 1.86 -18.96 -1.10
C SER A 83 3.35 -18.63 -0.90
N LEU A 84 3.67 -17.55 -0.17
CA LEU A 84 5.03 -17.12 0.18
C LEU A 84 5.44 -17.50 1.61
N LYS A 85 4.57 -18.12 2.43
CA LYS A 85 4.84 -18.46 3.84
C LYS A 85 6.15 -19.21 4.08
N ASP A 86 6.48 -20.16 3.20
CA ASP A 86 7.70 -20.98 3.30
C ASP A 86 8.87 -20.43 2.47
N THR A 87 8.74 -19.21 1.95
CA THR A 87 9.77 -18.58 1.12
C THR A 87 10.84 -17.96 2.01
N LYS A 88 12.10 -18.32 1.76
CA LYS A 88 13.26 -17.74 2.45
C LYS A 88 13.45 -16.28 2.01
N ILE A 89 13.11 -15.33 2.86
CA ILE A 89 13.23 -13.89 2.58
C ILE A 89 14.23 -13.27 3.55
N LYS A 90 15.16 -12.48 3.03
CA LYS A 90 16.10 -11.69 3.81
C LYS A 90 15.87 -10.20 3.59
N ILE A 91 15.60 -9.47 4.66
CA ILE A 91 15.61 -8.01 4.64
C ILE A 91 17.08 -7.55 4.72
N VAL A 92 17.50 -6.67 3.81
CA VAL A 92 18.87 -6.16 3.75
C VAL A 92 18.83 -4.64 3.64
N TYR A 93 19.54 -3.97 4.56
CA TYR A 93 19.68 -2.53 4.55
C TYR A 93 20.94 -2.10 3.79
N LYS A 94 20.81 -1.25 2.76
CA LYS A 94 21.93 -0.76 1.94
C LYS A 94 21.79 0.74 1.67
N ASN A 95 22.87 1.40 1.26
CA ASN A 95 22.77 2.72 0.64
C ASN A 95 22.44 2.53 -0.85
N THR A 96 21.23 2.86 -1.28
CA THR A 96 20.72 2.66 -2.64
C THR A 96 19.78 3.77 -3.04
N LYS A 97 19.75 4.11 -4.34
CA LYS A 97 18.82 5.13 -4.89
C LYS A 97 17.37 4.67 -4.86
N ILE A 98 17.13 3.36 -4.95
CA ILE A 98 15.79 2.78 -4.92
C ILE A 98 15.37 2.55 -3.46
N PRO A 99 14.25 3.12 -2.98
CA PRO A 99 13.85 3.04 -1.57
C PRO A 99 13.61 1.62 -1.05
N LEU A 100 12.93 0.79 -1.84
CA LEU A 100 12.70 -0.64 -1.57
C LEU A 100 12.79 -1.41 -2.89
N SER A 101 13.35 -2.62 -2.88
CA SER A 101 13.27 -3.52 -4.03
C SER A 101 13.39 -4.99 -3.66
N ALA A 102 12.59 -5.82 -4.30
CA ALA A 102 12.63 -7.28 -4.24
C ALA A 102 13.55 -7.85 -5.31
N ARG A 103 14.48 -8.72 -4.91
CA ARG A 103 15.43 -9.36 -5.83
C ARG A 103 15.71 -10.82 -5.45
N PRO A 104 15.90 -11.72 -6.43
CA PRO A 104 16.51 -13.01 -6.14
C PRO A 104 17.98 -12.81 -5.70
N ALA A 105 18.46 -13.61 -4.73
CA ALA A 105 19.88 -13.61 -4.40
C ALA A 105 20.71 -14.13 -5.59
N LEU A 106 21.89 -13.54 -5.84
CA LEU A 106 22.76 -13.91 -6.98
C LEU A 106 23.09 -15.42 -7.02
N GLY A 107 23.30 -16.04 -5.86
CA GLY A 107 23.56 -17.48 -5.76
C GLY A 107 22.35 -18.38 -6.04
N ASN A 108 21.14 -17.83 -6.25
CA ASN A 108 19.94 -18.63 -6.55
C ASN A 108 20.03 -19.35 -7.90
N LEU A 109 20.87 -18.87 -8.83
CA LEU A 109 21.10 -19.53 -10.10
C LEU A 109 21.68 -20.95 -9.92
N PHE A 110 22.37 -21.20 -8.81
CA PHE A 110 22.96 -22.50 -8.47
C PHE A 110 22.12 -23.29 -7.46
N ARG A 111 20.91 -22.84 -7.12
CA ARG A 111 20.03 -23.48 -6.14
C ARG A 111 18.77 -24.05 -6.82
N SER A 112 18.25 -25.14 -6.26
CA SER A 112 16.92 -25.62 -6.61
C SER A 112 15.87 -24.57 -6.27
N LYS A 113 14.72 -24.59 -6.98
CA LYS A 113 13.63 -23.62 -6.81
C LYS A 113 13.18 -23.48 -5.34
N ALA A 114 13.10 -24.60 -4.62
CA ALA A 114 12.71 -24.66 -3.20
C ALA A 114 13.75 -24.06 -2.23
N ASN A 115 15.02 -23.97 -2.65
CA ASN A 115 16.11 -23.45 -1.81
C ASN A 115 16.53 -22.02 -2.15
N ARG A 116 15.82 -21.36 -3.08
CA ARG A 116 16.08 -19.97 -3.44
C ARG A 116 15.86 -19.05 -2.24
N ILE A 117 16.72 -18.05 -2.12
CA ILE A 117 16.64 -17.01 -1.11
C ILE A 117 16.35 -15.68 -1.81
N TYR A 118 15.33 -14.99 -1.35
CA TYR A 118 14.94 -13.70 -1.89
C TYR A 118 15.36 -12.59 -0.93
N LYS A 119 15.62 -11.40 -1.49
CA LYS A 119 16.04 -10.24 -0.72
C LYS A 119 15.05 -9.11 -0.91
N LEU A 120 14.63 -8.51 0.19
CA LEU A 120 14.00 -7.20 0.23
C LEU A 120 15.09 -6.20 0.61
N ILE A 121 15.54 -5.40 -0.35
CA ILE A 121 16.61 -4.42 -0.15
C ILE A 121 15.96 -3.08 0.17
N VAL A 122 16.11 -2.62 1.40
CA VAL A 122 15.64 -1.31 1.85
C VAL A 122 16.82 -0.34 1.83
N ASP A 123 16.63 0.85 1.26
CA ASP A 123 17.60 1.93 1.44
C ASP A 123 17.73 2.28 2.93
N ARG A 124 18.89 2.69 3.42
CA ARG A 124 19.12 3.06 4.83
C ARG A 124 18.60 4.44 5.20
N LYS A 125 18.49 5.36 4.24
CA LYS A 125 18.20 6.78 4.48
C LYS A 125 16.83 7.20 3.97
N SER A 126 16.19 6.38 3.16
CA SER A 126 14.98 6.78 2.45
C SER A 126 13.76 6.90 3.36
N LEU A 127 13.32 8.14 3.56
CA LEU A 127 12.05 8.48 4.24
C LEU A 127 10.82 8.10 3.40
N HIS A 128 11.01 7.84 2.12
CA HIS A 128 10.04 7.27 1.18
C HIS A 128 9.46 5.92 1.64
N VAL A 129 10.13 5.21 2.56
CA VAL A 129 9.58 4.01 3.20
C VAL A 129 9.45 4.20 4.70
N ARG A 130 10.51 4.66 5.38
CA ARG A 130 10.53 4.79 6.86
C ARG A 130 9.55 5.82 7.40
N GLY A 131 9.47 6.97 6.75
CA GLY A 131 8.64 8.10 7.16
C GLY A 131 7.21 8.01 6.65
N GLN A 132 6.77 6.84 6.19
CA GLN A 132 5.42 6.63 5.67
C GLN A 132 4.55 5.91 6.70
N SER A 133 3.24 6.05 6.56
CA SER A 133 2.27 5.36 7.42
C SER A 133 2.35 3.84 7.29
N LEU A 134 1.83 3.13 8.30
CA LEU A 134 1.72 1.66 8.24
C LEU A 134 1.08 1.17 6.94
N ASN A 135 0.00 1.79 6.48
CA ASN A 135 -0.70 1.35 5.27
C ASN A 135 0.14 1.53 4.00
N ALA A 136 0.85 2.66 3.87
CA ALA A 136 1.77 2.87 2.76
C ALA A 136 2.96 1.90 2.81
N GLN A 137 3.49 1.60 4.01
CA GLN A 137 4.53 0.59 4.19
C GLN A 137 4.02 -0.82 3.82
N VAL A 138 2.83 -1.21 4.27
CA VAL A 138 2.20 -2.48 3.87
C VAL A 138 2.02 -2.53 2.35
N GLY A 139 1.58 -1.44 1.73
CA GLY A 139 1.38 -1.33 0.28
C GLY A 139 2.66 -1.55 -0.51
N VAL A 140 3.75 -0.86 -0.16
CA VAL A 140 5.04 -1.04 -0.85
C VAL A 140 5.61 -2.45 -0.62
N PHE A 141 5.50 -3.00 0.60
CA PHE A 141 5.91 -4.39 0.81
C PHE A 141 5.06 -5.37 0.02
N ALA A 142 3.74 -5.17 -0.09
CA ALA A 142 2.86 -6.02 -0.88
C ALA A 142 3.23 -5.99 -2.37
N HIS A 143 3.49 -4.81 -2.93
CA HIS A 143 3.97 -4.65 -4.30
C HIS A 143 5.26 -5.46 -4.53
N GLU A 144 6.21 -5.36 -3.61
CA GLU A 144 7.49 -6.07 -3.69
C GLU A 144 7.34 -7.59 -3.49
N LEU A 145 6.40 -8.03 -2.65
CA LEU A 145 6.02 -9.45 -2.54
C LEU A 145 5.41 -9.96 -3.85
N GLY A 146 4.69 -9.11 -4.60
CA GLY A 146 4.23 -9.41 -5.95
C GLY A 146 5.37 -9.74 -6.91
N HIS A 147 6.50 -9.01 -6.83
CA HIS A 147 7.72 -9.36 -7.57
C HIS A 147 8.32 -10.68 -7.08
N LEU A 148 8.35 -10.93 -5.76
CA LEU A 148 8.84 -12.19 -5.22
C LEU A 148 8.04 -13.40 -5.69
N LEU A 149 6.70 -13.30 -5.72
CA LEU A 149 5.83 -14.35 -6.23
C LEU A 149 6.15 -14.64 -7.71
N PHE A 150 6.30 -13.59 -8.52
CA PHE A 150 6.72 -13.73 -9.91
C PHE A 150 8.07 -14.46 -10.03
N TYR A 151 9.10 -14.05 -9.29
CA TYR A 151 10.41 -14.71 -9.33
C TYR A 151 10.36 -16.14 -8.79
N LYS A 152 9.50 -16.42 -7.81
CA LYS A 152 9.28 -17.75 -7.25
C LYS A 152 8.78 -18.70 -8.32
N GLU A 153 7.94 -18.26 -9.23
CA GLU A 153 7.34 -19.13 -10.25
C GLU A 153 8.26 -19.40 -11.45
N LYS A 154 9.21 -18.50 -11.76
CA LYS A 154 10.06 -18.58 -12.97
C LYS A 154 11.28 -19.50 -12.84
N SER A 155 11.74 -20.02 -13.99
CA SER A 155 13.04 -20.68 -14.12
C SER A 155 14.19 -19.65 -14.07
N ASN A 156 15.43 -20.11 -13.89
CA ASN A 156 16.60 -19.22 -13.86
C ASN A 156 16.75 -18.40 -15.17
N PHE A 157 16.58 -19.06 -16.32
CA PHE A 157 16.55 -18.39 -17.63
C PHE A 157 15.39 -17.40 -17.75
N GLY A 158 14.22 -17.74 -17.20
CA GLY A 158 13.07 -16.83 -17.16
C GLY A 158 13.35 -15.56 -16.36
N ILE A 159 14.03 -15.67 -15.22
CA ILE A 159 14.45 -14.53 -14.40
C ILE A 159 15.48 -13.67 -15.16
N ALA A 160 16.46 -14.30 -15.82
CA ALA A 160 17.47 -13.57 -16.60
C ALA A 160 16.84 -12.82 -17.78
N GLY A 161 15.99 -13.49 -18.56
CA GLY A 161 15.26 -12.88 -19.67
C GLY A 161 14.32 -11.77 -19.22
N PHE A 162 13.67 -11.92 -18.06
CA PHE A 162 12.89 -10.85 -17.44
C PHE A 162 13.78 -9.63 -17.15
N GLY A 163 14.93 -9.81 -16.49
CA GLY A 163 15.83 -8.72 -16.15
C GLY A 163 16.32 -7.93 -17.37
N VAL A 164 16.66 -8.63 -18.45
CA VAL A 164 17.04 -8.00 -19.73
C VAL A 164 15.89 -7.15 -20.30
N ASN A 165 14.69 -7.71 -20.42
CA ASN A 165 13.53 -6.98 -20.95
C ASN A 165 13.14 -5.79 -20.07
N TYR A 166 13.19 -5.97 -18.75
CA TYR A 166 12.86 -4.94 -17.77
C TYR A 166 13.80 -3.73 -17.90
N ILE A 167 15.09 -3.96 -18.14
CA ILE A 167 16.08 -2.89 -18.34
C ILE A 167 15.90 -2.23 -19.71
N LEU A 168 15.76 -3.01 -20.79
CA LEU A 168 15.80 -2.52 -22.16
C LEU A 168 14.48 -1.91 -22.66
N SER A 169 13.33 -2.28 -22.09
CA SER A 169 12.02 -1.87 -22.57
C SER A 169 11.18 -1.19 -21.48
N LYS A 170 11.03 0.14 -21.58
CA LYS A 170 10.14 0.92 -20.72
C LYS A 170 8.69 0.42 -20.79
N LYS A 171 8.21 0.04 -21.98
CA LYS A 171 6.87 -0.53 -22.17
C LYS A 171 6.71 -1.85 -21.43
N TYR A 172 7.71 -2.73 -21.50
CA TYR A 172 7.69 -4.01 -20.77
C TYR A 172 7.69 -3.78 -19.26
N ARG A 173 8.57 -2.89 -18.78
CA ARG A 173 8.64 -2.49 -17.37
C ARG A 173 7.30 -1.99 -16.86
N ASN A 174 6.74 -0.97 -17.49
CA ASN A 174 5.45 -0.40 -17.08
C ASN A 174 4.32 -1.42 -17.10
N LYS A 175 4.34 -2.37 -18.05
CA LYS A 175 3.37 -3.46 -18.08
C LYS A 175 3.54 -4.40 -16.89
N ASP A 176 4.78 -4.77 -16.52
CA ASP A 176 5.01 -5.65 -15.37
C ASP A 176 4.66 -4.96 -14.04
N GLU A 177 5.02 -3.69 -13.84
CA GLU A 177 4.62 -2.91 -12.66
C GLU A 177 3.09 -2.92 -12.47
N ARG A 178 2.34 -2.65 -13.54
CA ARG A 178 0.87 -2.71 -13.52
C ARG A 178 0.32 -4.11 -13.20
N ILE A 179 1.02 -5.17 -13.61
CA ILE A 179 0.64 -6.54 -13.25
C ILE A 179 0.87 -6.79 -11.75
N ARG A 180 1.95 -6.25 -11.17
CA ARG A 180 2.19 -6.33 -9.71
C ARG A 180 1.14 -5.57 -8.93
N ASP A 181 0.82 -4.35 -9.35
CA ASP A 181 -0.21 -3.53 -8.72
C ASP A 181 -1.57 -4.23 -8.74
N LYS A 182 -1.95 -4.81 -9.89
CA LYS A 182 -3.19 -5.59 -9.99
C LYS A 182 -3.18 -6.82 -9.07
N LEU A 183 -2.04 -7.52 -8.99
CA LEU A 183 -1.87 -8.67 -8.10
C LEU A 183 -2.05 -8.26 -6.63
N VAL A 184 -1.55 -7.10 -6.20
CA VAL A 184 -1.74 -6.59 -4.83
C VAL A 184 -3.22 -6.35 -4.52
N ILE A 185 -3.96 -5.78 -5.48
CA ILE A 185 -5.41 -5.58 -5.36
C ILE A 185 -6.13 -6.92 -5.27
N GLU A 186 -5.79 -7.87 -6.14
CA GLU A 186 -6.30 -9.25 -6.11
C GLU A 186 -5.92 -9.97 -4.81
N HIS A 187 -4.88 -9.49 -4.09
CA HIS A 187 -4.49 -9.98 -2.78
C HIS A 187 -5.15 -9.21 -1.61
N GLY A 188 -6.13 -8.33 -1.90
CA GLY A 188 -6.93 -7.58 -0.91
C GLY A 188 -6.20 -6.46 -0.20
N LEU A 189 -5.08 -5.99 -0.78
CA LEU A 189 -4.30 -4.87 -0.25
C LEU A 189 -4.42 -3.63 -1.15
N GLY A 190 -5.54 -3.50 -1.87
CA GLY A 190 -5.77 -2.41 -2.82
C GLY A 190 -5.73 -1.02 -2.18
N TRP A 191 -6.30 -0.86 -0.98
CA TRP A 191 -6.25 0.41 -0.25
C TRP A 191 -4.84 0.75 0.23
N GLN A 192 -4.08 -0.24 0.72
CA GLN A 192 -2.68 -0.05 1.09
C GLN A 192 -1.81 0.28 -0.12
N LEU A 193 -2.07 -0.35 -1.27
CA LEU A 193 -1.45 0.02 -2.54
C LEU A 193 -1.78 1.45 -2.93
N TYR A 194 -3.04 1.87 -2.84
CA TYR A 194 -3.45 3.25 -3.10
C TYR A 194 -2.65 4.24 -2.22
N HIS A 195 -2.53 3.96 -0.92
CA HIS A 195 -1.79 4.78 0.03
C HIS A 195 -0.28 4.82 -0.27
N PHE A 196 0.28 3.76 -0.85
CA PHE A 196 1.66 3.75 -1.31
C PHE A 196 1.83 4.57 -2.60
N LEU A 197 0.98 4.33 -3.60
CA LEU A 197 1.09 4.95 -4.91
C LEU A 197 0.84 6.46 -4.88
N SER A 198 -0.02 6.93 -3.97
CA SER A 198 -0.29 8.36 -3.76
C SER A 198 0.93 9.17 -3.36
N LEU A 199 2.02 8.52 -2.93
CA LEU A 199 3.30 9.17 -2.63
C LEU A 199 4.18 9.39 -3.87
N TYR A 200 3.94 8.70 -4.98
CA TYR A 200 4.87 8.63 -6.12
C TYR A 200 4.23 8.87 -7.49
N THR A 201 2.95 8.55 -7.64
CA THR A 201 2.27 8.47 -8.93
C THR A 201 0.79 8.85 -8.76
N HIS A 202 -0.01 8.63 -9.80
CA HIS A 202 -1.43 8.91 -9.88
C HIS A 202 -2.26 7.70 -9.35
N PRO A 203 -2.47 7.56 -8.02
CA PRO A 203 -3.10 6.37 -7.43
C PRO A 203 -4.55 6.16 -7.90
N TRP A 204 -5.21 7.22 -8.34
CA TRP A 204 -6.59 7.18 -8.84
C TRP A 204 -6.76 6.37 -10.12
N GLU A 205 -5.71 6.14 -10.91
CA GLU A 205 -5.75 5.20 -12.04
C GLU A 205 -6.09 3.77 -11.59
N MET A 206 -5.83 3.45 -10.32
CA MET A 206 -6.11 2.15 -9.73
C MET A 206 -7.48 2.08 -9.05
N LEU A 207 -8.16 3.21 -8.81
CA LEU A 207 -9.46 3.23 -8.14
C LEU A 207 -10.51 2.34 -8.82
N PRO A 208 -10.64 2.32 -10.17
CA PRO A 208 -11.60 1.42 -10.82
C PRO A 208 -11.30 -0.07 -10.57
N LEU A 209 -10.03 -0.43 -10.39
CA LEU A 209 -9.62 -1.81 -10.10
C LEU A 209 -9.85 -2.18 -8.63
N ILE A 210 -9.70 -1.22 -7.71
CA ILE A 210 -10.04 -1.37 -6.30
C ILE A 210 -11.57 -1.49 -6.16
N GLU A 211 -12.32 -0.62 -6.82
CA GLU A 211 -13.79 -0.60 -6.88
C GLU A 211 -14.37 -1.90 -7.42
N ALA A 212 -13.81 -2.44 -8.51
CA ALA A 212 -14.26 -3.71 -9.07
C ALA A 212 -14.14 -4.89 -8.07
N ASN A 213 -13.27 -4.77 -7.06
CA ASN A 213 -13.11 -5.74 -5.98
C ASN A 213 -13.85 -5.31 -4.68
N ASP A 214 -14.42 -4.11 -4.63
CA ASP A 214 -15.16 -3.55 -3.48
C ASP A 214 -16.46 -2.87 -3.95
N TYR A 215 -17.31 -3.64 -4.63
CA TYR A 215 -18.47 -3.16 -5.41
C TYR A 215 -19.61 -2.51 -4.60
N LYS A 216 -19.54 -2.51 -3.27
CA LYS A 216 -20.59 -1.97 -2.38
C LYS A 216 -20.48 -0.46 -2.16
N GLU A 217 -19.46 0.19 -2.72
CA GLU A 217 -19.01 1.52 -2.31
C GLU A 217 -18.95 2.53 -3.46
N GLN A 218 -19.84 2.40 -4.45
CA GLN A 218 -19.86 3.26 -5.65
C GLN A 218 -19.92 4.76 -5.30
N GLU A 219 -20.62 5.13 -4.23
CA GLU A 219 -20.71 6.51 -3.76
C GLU A 219 -19.36 7.05 -3.23
N LEU A 220 -18.60 6.22 -2.51
CA LEU A 220 -17.24 6.56 -2.06
C LEU A 220 -16.31 6.76 -3.26
N PHE A 221 -16.36 5.87 -4.26
CA PHE A 221 -15.50 6.01 -5.44
C PHE A 221 -15.85 7.23 -6.29
N ALA A 222 -17.14 7.53 -6.45
CA ALA A 222 -17.60 8.76 -7.10
C ALA A 222 -17.08 10.01 -6.36
N PHE A 223 -17.21 10.03 -5.03
CA PHE A 223 -16.70 11.08 -4.17
C PHE A 223 -15.17 11.26 -4.31
N LEU A 224 -14.39 10.17 -4.21
CA LEU A 224 -12.93 10.23 -4.35
C LEU A 224 -12.50 10.74 -5.74
N LYS A 225 -13.24 10.39 -6.79
CA LYS A 225 -12.97 10.87 -8.15
C LYS A 225 -13.22 12.37 -8.29
N GLU A 226 -14.37 12.85 -7.82
CA GLU A 226 -14.71 14.28 -7.80
C GLU A 226 -13.65 15.07 -7.05
N LYS A 227 -13.29 14.62 -5.85
CA LYS A 227 -12.32 15.30 -4.99
C LYS A 227 -10.92 15.33 -5.61
N ASN A 228 -10.49 14.26 -6.28
CA ASN A 228 -9.22 14.25 -7.01
C ASN A 228 -9.22 15.26 -8.18
N ASP A 229 -10.34 15.40 -8.89
CA ASP A 229 -10.48 16.43 -9.93
C ASP A 229 -10.36 17.85 -9.35
N LEU A 230 -11.03 18.15 -8.24
CA LEU A 230 -10.93 19.44 -7.55
C LEU A 230 -9.49 19.79 -7.15
N MET A 231 -8.80 18.90 -6.43
CA MET A 231 -7.41 19.15 -6.03
C MET A 231 -6.46 19.28 -7.22
N SER A 232 -6.68 18.52 -8.30
CA SER A 232 -5.84 18.62 -9.50
C SER A 232 -5.89 19.98 -10.17
N LYS A 233 -6.96 20.76 -9.89
CA LYS A 233 -7.17 22.13 -10.34
C LYS A 233 -6.76 23.17 -9.30
N GLY A 234 -6.29 22.75 -8.12
CA GLY A 234 -5.96 23.63 -7.00
C GLY A 234 -7.18 24.14 -6.22
N LEU A 235 -8.36 23.56 -6.42
CA LEU A 235 -9.63 23.91 -5.77
C LEU A 235 -9.74 23.23 -4.39
N PHE A 236 -8.83 23.59 -3.49
CA PHE A 236 -8.71 22.94 -2.17
C PHE A 236 -9.88 23.28 -1.24
N GLU A 237 -10.40 24.51 -1.28
CA GLU A 237 -11.56 24.91 -0.47
C GLU A 237 -12.83 24.16 -0.85
N GLU A 238 -13.05 23.93 -2.14
CA GLU A 238 -14.15 23.11 -2.64
C GLU A 238 -13.96 21.65 -2.21
N ALA A 239 -12.73 21.13 -2.28
CA ALA A 239 -12.44 19.78 -1.83
C ALA A 239 -12.79 19.58 -0.34
N ILE A 240 -12.41 20.51 0.55
CA ILE A 240 -12.72 20.38 1.99
C ILE A 240 -14.23 20.50 2.29
N LYS A 241 -14.96 21.32 1.53
CA LYS A 241 -16.43 21.39 1.60
C LYS A 241 -17.05 20.05 1.19
N SER A 242 -16.60 19.45 0.10
CA SER A 242 -17.07 18.13 -0.33
C SER A 242 -16.80 17.05 0.72
N TYR A 243 -15.62 17.03 1.37
CA TYR A 243 -15.38 16.11 2.49
C TYR A 243 -16.35 16.30 3.64
N THR A 244 -16.55 17.55 4.07
CA THR A 244 -17.47 17.87 5.17
C THR A 244 -18.87 17.35 4.88
N GLN A 245 -19.39 17.62 3.67
CA GLN A 245 -20.72 17.16 3.27
C GLN A 245 -20.82 15.63 3.16
N TYR A 246 -19.79 14.98 2.62
CA TYR A 246 -19.78 13.53 2.49
C TYR A 246 -19.77 12.83 3.86
N LEU A 247 -18.95 13.31 4.80
CA LEU A 247 -18.83 12.73 6.14
C LEU A 247 -20.08 12.89 7.00
N GLN A 248 -20.89 13.93 6.75
CA GLN A 248 -22.20 14.07 7.42
C GLN A 248 -23.11 12.85 7.15
N ASN A 249 -23.04 12.29 5.94
CA ASN A 249 -23.83 11.13 5.55
C ASN A 249 -23.08 9.80 5.77
N HIS A 250 -21.75 9.82 5.78
CA HIS A 250 -20.89 8.63 5.83
C HIS A 250 -19.82 8.71 6.93
N PRO A 251 -20.19 8.86 8.23
CA PRO A 251 -19.21 9.05 9.31
C PRO A 251 -18.27 7.85 9.48
N HIS A 252 -18.70 6.65 9.08
CA HIS A 252 -17.87 5.44 9.11
C HIS A 252 -16.67 5.48 8.14
N HIS A 253 -16.65 6.41 7.17
CA HIS A 253 -15.52 6.63 6.26
C HIS A 253 -14.47 7.61 6.79
N GLU A 254 -14.67 8.22 7.95
CA GLU A 254 -13.76 9.24 8.52
C GLU A 254 -12.29 8.82 8.50
N LYS A 255 -11.98 7.64 9.05
CA LYS A 255 -10.60 7.14 9.11
C LYS A 255 -9.99 7.01 7.72
N LEU A 256 -10.75 6.47 6.76
CA LEU A 256 -10.31 6.27 5.38
C LEU A 256 -9.99 7.60 4.72
N LEU A 257 -10.93 8.54 4.82
CA LEU A 257 -10.82 9.84 4.19
C LEU A 257 -9.73 10.70 4.81
N ALA A 258 -9.44 10.56 6.10
CA ALA A 258 -8.33 11.25 6.72
C ALA A 258 -6.97 10.83 6.14
N VAL A 259 -6.79 9.54 5.81
CA VAL A 259 -5.55 9.08 5.17
C VAL A 259 -5.49 9.46 3.70
N GLU A 260 -6.61 9.30 2.99
CA GLU A 260 -6.70 9.69 1.58
C GLU A 260 -6.40 11.18 1.40
N LEU A 261 -6.99 12.04 2.25
CA LEU A 261 -6.75 13.47 2.28
C LEU A 261 -5.26 13.79 2.43
N TYR A 262 -4.60 13.20 3.45
CA TYR A 262 -3.16 13.38 3.66
C TYR A 262 -2.36 13.07 2.38
N THR A 263 -2.63 11.92 1.77
CA THR A 263 -1.80 11.46 0.65
C THR A 263 -2.04 12.24 -0.64
N SER A 264 -3.30 12.51 -0.99
CA SER A 264 -3.61 13.14 -2.26
C SER A 264 -3.29 14.63 -2.27
N THR A 265 -3.43 15.32 -1.13
CA THR A 265 -3.06 16.74 -1.04
C THR A 265 -1.57 16.94 -1.31
N LEU A 266 -0.70 16.12 -0.71
CA LEU A 266 0.74 16.19 -0.95
C LEU A 266 1.08 15.94 -2.42
N PHE A 267 0.43 14.97 -3.05
CA PHE A 267 0.60 14.68 -4.47
C PHE A 267 0.25 15.91 -5.34
N HIS A 268 -0.97 16.41 -5.21
CA HIS A 268 -1.48 17.48 -6.06
C HIS A 268 -0.77 18.81 -5.81
N ALA A 269 -0.45 19.14 -4.55
CA ALA A 269 0.34 20.32 -4.23
C ALA A 269 1.72 20.27 -4.93
N THR A 270 2.39 19.11 -4.91
CA THR A 270 3.68 18.92 -5.58
C THR A 270 3.57 19.02 -7.10
N ASP A 271 2.54 18.40 -7.70
CA ASP A 271 2.32 18.43 -9.14
C ASP A 271 1.96 19.84 -9.65
N LEU A 272 1.11 20.56 -8.92
CA LEU A 272 0.75 21.95 -9.24
C LEU A 272 1.94 22.90 -9.09
N SER A 273 2.74 22.76 -8.02
CA SER A 273 3.93 23.58 -7.80
C SER A 273 4.92 23.47 -8.97
N ARG A 274 5.12 22.27 -9.54
CA ARG A 274 5.98 22.08 -10.72
C ARG A 274 5.51 22.77 -12.00
N LYS A 275 4.22 23.13 -12.08
CA LYS A 275 3.57 23.69 -13.28
C LYS A 275 3.43 25.20 -13.23
N LYS A 276 3.75 25.85 -12.11
CA LYS A 276 3.46 27.25 -11.83
C LYS A 276 4.72 28.12 -11.79
N GLU A 277 4.53 29.41 -12.02
CA GLU A 277 5.54 30.46 -11.81
C GLU A 277 5.61 30.87 -10.33
N ASP A 278 6.72 31.47 -9.90
CA ASP A 278 7.02 31.73 -8.47
C ASP A 278 5.90 32.43 -7.70
N GLU A 279 5.31 33.51 -8.23
CA GLU A 279 4.20 34.24 -7.58
C GLU A 279 2.95 33.35 -7.39
N GLN A 280 2.68 32.46 -8.34
CA GLN A 280 1.57 31.52 -8.25
C GLN A 280 1.86 30.33 -7.33
N VAL A 281 3.14 30.05 -7.06
CA VAL A 281 3.59 29.01 -6.12
C VAL A 281 3.35 29.47 -4.67
N GLU A 282 3.59 30.74 -4.35
CA GLU A 282 3.28 31.30 -3.02
C GLU A 282 1.78 31.23 -2.71
N ASP A 283 0.94 31.73 -3.62
CA ASP A 283 -0.52 31.64 -3.51
C ASP A 283 -1.03 30.17 -3.48
N LEU A 284 -0.35 29.24 -4.16
CA LEU A 284 -0.62 27.81 -4.00
C LEU A 284 -0.26 27.30 -2.60
N ALA A 285 0.89 27.69 -2.06
CA ALA A 285 1.34 27.28 -0.74
C ALA A 285 0.35 27.75 0.34
N GLU A 286 -0.13 29.00 0.28
CA GLU A 286 -1.13 29.52 1.21
C GLU A 286 -2.43 28.71 1.20
N ARG A 287 -2.97 28.41 0.01
CA ARG A 287 -4.18 27.57 -0.11
C ARG A 287 -3.96 26.15 0.44
N VAL A 288 -2.79 25.56 0.20
CA VAL A 288 -2.45 24.21 0.70
C VAL A 288 -2.34 24.20 2.22
N ILE A 289 -1.78 25.26 2.83
CA ILE A 289 -1.70 25.42 4.29
C ILE A 289 -3.10 25.55 4.88
N ALA A 290 -3.93 26.44 4.33
CA ALA A 290 -5.30 26.64 4.79
C ALA A 290 -6.11 25.33 4.72
N PHE A 291 -5.98 24.59 3.62
CA PHE A 291 -6.59 23.28 3.47
C PHE A 291 -6.10 22.28 4.53
N ALA A 292 -4.80 22.20 4.78
CA ALA A 292 -4.24 21.30 5.77
C ALA A 292 -4.66 21.66 7.20
N GLN A 293 -4.83 22.94 7.51
CA GLN A 293 -5.39 23.41 8.79
C GLN A 293 -6.85 22.98 8.92
N SER A 294 -7.70 23.23 7.93
CA SER A 294 -9.10 22.77 7.94
C SER A 294 -9.20 21.24 8.02
N ALA A 295 -8.25 20.50 7.47
CA ALA A 295 -8.20 19.04 7.62
C ALA A 295 -7.95 18.61 9.07
N THR A 296 -7.16 19.34 9.86
CA THR A 296 -6.99 19.06 11.30
C THR A 296 -8.25 19.36 12.11
N GLU A 297 -9.07 20.32 11.67
CA GLU A 297 -10.37 20.60 12.29
C GLU A 297 -11.41 19.54 11.92
N LEU A 298 -11.39 19.06 10.67
CA LEU A 298 -12.29 18.04 10.19
C LEU A 298 -11.97 16.65 10.75
N PHE A 299 -10.69 16.36 11.00
CA PHE A 299 -10.19 15.07 11.48
C PHE A 299 -9.32 15.21 12.73
N PRO A 300 -9.84 15.77 13.85
CA PRO A 300 -9.03 16.12 15.02
C PRO A 300 -8.46 14.90 15.75
N SER A 301 -9.06 13.72 15.54
CA SER A 301 -8.59 12.45 16.12
C SER A 301 -7.74 11.64 15.14
N SER A 302 -7.33 12.21 14.00
CA SER A 302 -6.53 11.53 13.00
C SER A 302 -5.09 12.04 12.99
N PRO A 303 -4.08 11.20 13.29
CA PRO A 303 -2.68 11.62 13.22
C PRO A 303 -2.27 12.04 11.80
N PHE A 304 -2.97 11.56 10.77
CA PHE A 304 -2.68 11.84 9.35
C PHE A 304 -2.92 13.30 8.98
N ALA A 305 -3.92 13.96 9.57
CA ALA A 305 -4.16 15.38 9.32
C ALA A 305 -2.99 16.23 9.87
N TYR A 306 -2.48 15.87 11.04
CA TYR A 306 -1.29 16.50 11.62
C TYR A 306 -0.01 16.18 10.84
N HIS A 307 0.13 14.96 10.31
CA HIS A 307 1.25 14.64 9.40
C HIS A 307 1.25 15.50 8.13
N LEU A 308 0.07 15.79 7.57
CA LEU A 308 -0.04 16.65 6.39
C LEU A 308 0.55 18.02 6.71
N LEU A 309 0.04 18.62 7.78
CA LEU A 309 0.42 19.95 8.21
C LEU A 309 1.89 20.02 8.63
N ALA A 310 2.40 18.98 9.31
CA ALA A 310 3.82 18.82 9.60
C ALA A 310 4.64 18.89 8.30
N ARG A 311 4.35 18.06 7.30
CA ARG A 311 5.13 18.03 6.05
C ARG A 311 5.13 19.36 5.31
N ILE A 312 4.04 20.12 5.40
CA ILE A 312 3.97 21.48 4.87
C ILE A 312 4.91 22.40 5.65
N TYR A 313 4.87 22.40 6.99
CA TYR A 313 5.80 23.21 7.79
C TYR A 313 7.26 22.83 7.61
N PHE A 314 7.57 21.55 7.41
CA PHE A 314 8.92 21.10 7.05
C PHE A 314 9.39 21.72 5.72
N SER A 315 8.51 21.81 4.72
CA SER A 315 8.84 22.44 3.43
C SER A 315 9.03 23.96 3.53
N GLN A 316 8.52 24.59 4.59
CA GLN A 316 8.72 26.00 4.90
C GLN A 316 9.91 26.24 5.84
N GLU A 317 10.72 25.22 6.12
CA GLU A 317 11.83 25.29 7.08
C GLU A 317 11.39 25.71 8.50
N ASN A 318 10.11 25.48 8.84
CA ASN A 318 9.55 25.80 10.15
C ASN A 318 9.61 24.59 11.09
N SER A 319 10.80 24.32 11.64
CA SER A 319 11.05 23.17 12.52
C SER A 319 10.19 23.17 13.80
N GLU A 320 9.85 24.34 14.34
CA GLU A 320 9.02 24.46 15.55
C GLU A 320 7.61 23.92 15.31
N LYS A 321 6.91 24.46 14.30
CA LYS A 321 5.56 24.01 13.95
C LYS A 321 5.55 22.58 13.40
N PHE A 322 6.61 22.18 12.68
CA PHE A 322 6.79 20.79 12.27
C PHE A 322 6.77 19.85 13.48
N ASN A 323 7.60 20.13 14.49
CA ASN A 323 7.68 19.32 15.70
C ASN A 323 6.37 19.33 16.49
N GLU A 324 5.73 20.49 16.62
CA GLU A 324 4.43 20.62 17.28
C GLU A 324 3.38 19.67 16.67
N MET A 325 3.31 19.61 15.33
CA MET A 325 2.35 18.73 14.65
C MET A 325 2.67 17.25 14.83
N LEU A 326 3.95 16.86 14.83
CA LEU A 326 4.35 15.47 15.09
C LEU A 326 4.08 15.05 16.54
N ILE A 327 4.23 15.96 17.49
CA ILE A 327 3.88 15.72 18.89
C ILE A 327 2.38 15.49 19.02
N LYS A 328 1.54 16.36 18.44
CA LYS A 328 0.08 16.18 18.40
C LYS A 328 -0.33 14.84 17.79
N ALA A 329 0.29 14.44 16.68
CA ALA A 329 0.05 13.14 16.07
C ALA A 329 0.37 11.97 17.03
N LYS A 330 1.44 12.08 17.82
CA LYS A 330 1.82 11.09 18.84
C LYS A 330 0.93 11.11 20.07
N GLU A 331 0.38 12.26 20.46
CA GLU A 331 -0.60 12.33 21.55
C GLU A 331 -1.87 11.56 21.19
N ILE A 332 -2.30 11.67 19.93
CA ILE A 332 -3.45 10.93 19.39
C ILE A 332 -3.13 9.43 19.25
N ASN A 333 -1.94 9.09 18.74
CA ASN A 333 -1.48 7.72 18.59
C ASN A 333 -0.04 7.58 19.08
N SER A 334 0.14 7.15 20.33
CA SER A 334 1.47 7.02 20.94
C SER A 334 2.39 6.05 20.17
N GLY A 335 1.79 5.08 19.49
CA GLY A 335 2.46 4.12 18.62
C GLY A 335 2.83 4.65 17.22
N ASP A 336 2.52 5.90 16.90
CA ASP A 336 2.73 6.51 15.59
C ASP A 336 4.20 6.43 15.14
N ARG A 337 4.43 5.52 14.22
CA ARG A 337 5.76 5.20 13.73
C ARG A 337 6.34 6.30 12.85
N ALA A 338 5.51 6.94 12.03
CA ALA A 338 5.98 7.97 11.12
C ALA A 338 6.52 9.16 11.90
N SER A 339 5.76 9.66 12.88
CA SER A 339 6.22 10.75 13.75
C SER A 339 7.48 10.39 14.53
N THR A 340 7.57 9.15 15.03
CA THR A 340 8.76 8.68 15.75
C THR A 340 10.02 8.71 14.86
N VAL A 341 9.89 8.31 13.59
CA VAL A 341 11.00 8.36 12.63
C VAL A 341 11.41 9.80 12.33
N TYR A 342 10.45 10.69 12.06
CA TYR A 342 10.75 12.08 11.72
C TYR A 342 11.38 12.86 12.90
N LEU A 343 10.84 12.71 14.11
CA LEU A 343 11.40 13.34 15.31
C LEU A 343 12.84 12.87 15.57
N LYS A 344 13.12 11.58 15.38
CA LYS A 344 14.47 11.04 15.49
C LYS A 344 15.41 11.58 14.41
N TYR A 345 14.94 11.62 13.15
CA TYR A 345 15.73 12.15 12.04
C TYR A 345 16.16 13.59 12.31
N LEU A 346 15.27 14.43 12.85
CA LEU A 346 15.61 15.79 13.22
C LEU A 346 16.63 15.87 14.36
N ALA A 347 16.41 15.13 15.46
CA ALA A 347 17.35 15.09 16.58
C ALA A 347 18.77 14.68 16.13
N ASP A 348 18.86 13.66 15.26
CA ASP A 348 20.13 13.19 14.68
C ASP A 348 20.75 14.24 13.72
N SER A 349 19.93 15.09 13.07
CA SER A 349 20.39 16.13 12.14
C SER A 349 20.78 17.46 12.80
N GLU A 350 20.19 17.77 13.96
CA GLU A 350 20.48 18.97 14.76
C GLU A 350 21.59 18.73 15.82
N GLY A 351 22.11 17.50 15.93
CA GLY A 351 23.25 17.18 16.80
C GLY A 351 22.91 17.18 18.29
N ILE A 352 21.66 16.86 18.66
CA ILE A 352 21.22 16.80 20.06
C ILE A 352 21.05 15.32 20.45
N LEU A 353 22.09 14.77 21.08
CA LEU A 353 22.03 13.59 21.95
C LEU A 353 22.55 13.95 23.34
#